data_AF-A0A1W1YSI2-F1
#
_entry.id   AF-A0A1W1YSI2-F1
#
_cell.length_a   1.000
_cell.length_b   1.000
_cell.length_c   1.000
_cell.angle_alpha   90.00
_cell.angle_beta   90.00
_cell.angle_gamma   90.00
#
_symmetry.space_group_name_H-M   'P 1'
#
loop_
_entity.id
_entity.type
_entity.pdbx_description
1 polymer ?
#
loop_
_entity_poly.entity_id
_entity_poly.type
_entity_poly.pdbx_seq_one_letter_code
_entity_poly.pdbx_strand_id
1 'polypeptide(L)'
;MKIIKPEEFPIEMTLENINILANMAMQNIISDEWREITLNLLTDKQNILINNRICEIQEEQEKIRWNSLTLEEQEDEKRKLKKSYNDTTSFRGNILEQERHSIDIENKRKKNNS
;
A
#
# COMPACT_ATOMS: atom_id res chain seq x y z
N MET A 1 -6.82 18.59 6.87
CA MET A 1 -6.68 17.42 7.76
C MET A 1 -5.91 17.87 9.00
N LYS A 2 -6.28 17.41 10.19
CA LYS A 2 -5.53 17.72 11.43
C LYS A 2 -4.19 16.97 11.40
N ILE A 3 -3.12 17.59 11.88
CA ILE A 3 -1.77 17.03 11.94
C ILE A 3 -1.30 17.15 13.38
N ILE A 4 -0.69 16.09 13.91
CA ILE A 4 0.00 16.13 15.20
C ILE A 4 1.47 16.42 14.90
N LYS A 5 2.00 17.47 15.53
CA LYS A 5 3.44 17.74 15.47
C LYS A 5 4.19 16.91 16.52
N PRO A 6 5.48 16.58 16.29
CA PRO A 6 6.28 15.84 17.27
C PRO A 6 6.32 16.51 18.66
N GLU A 7 6.40 17.84 18.70
CA GLU A 7 6.39 18.62 19.95
C GLU A 7 5.03 18.66 20.66
N GLU A 8 3.95 18.35 19.94
CA GLU A 8 2.58 18.26 20.44
C GLU A 8 2.13 16.81 20.60
N PHE A 9 3.07 15.87 20.62
CA PHE A 9 2.76 14.45 20.70
C PHE A 9 1.93 14.15 21.95
N PRO A 10 0.79 13.46 21.81
CA PRO A 10 -0.15 13.32 22.90
C PRO A 10 0.39 12.41 24.00
N ILE A 11 0.13 12.81 25.25
CA ILE A 11 0.49 12.02 26.43
C ILE A 11 -0.32 10.71 26.45
N GLU A 12 -1.59 10.77 26.05
CA GLU A 12 -2.49 9.61 25.97
C GLU A 12 -2.90 9.29 24.53
N MET A 13 -2.84 8.01 24.18
CA MET A 13 -3.26 7.50 22.87
C MET A 13 -4.75 7.22 22.83
N THR A 14 -5.54 8.29 22.79
CA THR A 14 -7.00 8.24 22.59
C THR A 14 -7.35 7.79 21.18
N LEU A 15 -8.61 7.37 20.97
CA LEU A 15 -9.11 7.01 19.64
C LEU A 15 -8.98 8.16 18.63
N GLU A 16 -9.20 9.41 19.06
CA GLU A 16 -9.03 10.58 18.19
C GLU A 16 -7.57 10.71 17.72
N ASN A 17 -6.61 10.56 18.64
CA ASN A 17 -5.19 10.65 18.31
C ASN A 17 -4.74 9.53 17.38
N ILE A 18 -5.20 8.30 17.62
CA ILE A 18 -4.98 7.16 16.73
C ILE A 18 -5.55 7.46 15.34
N ASN A 19 -6.75 8.01 15.25
CA ASN A 19 -7.37 8.38 13.98
C ASN A 19 -6.57 9.45 13.24
N ILE A 20 -6.09 10.50 13.93
CA ILE A 20 -5.29 11.55 13.29
C ILE A 20 -3.99 10.96 12.72
N LEU A 21 -3.29 10.16 13.53
CA LEU A 21 -2.05 9.49 13.14
C LEU A 21 -2.24 8.50 11.97
N ALA A 22 -3.31 7.69 12.01
CA ALA A 22 -3.64 6.79 10.91
C ALA A 22 -3.91 7.56 9.60
N ASN A 23 -4.63 8.69 9.68
CA ASN A 23 -4.87 9.53 8.51
C ASN A 23 -3.60 10.21 8.00
N MET A 24 -2.63 10.53 8.87
CA MET A 24 -1.32 11.07 8.47
C MET A 24 -0.53 10.06 7.64
N ALA A 25 -0.55 8.79 8.03
CA ALA A 25 0.07 7.71 7.26
C ALA A 25 -0.58 7.48 5.88
N MET A 26 -1.87 7.79 5.75
CA MET A 26 -2.65 7.60 4.52
C MET A 26 -2.49 8.74 3.50
N GLN A 27 -1.70 9.77 3.80
CA GLN A 27 -1.45 10.85 2.85
C GLN A 27 -0.59 10.38 1.67
N ASN A 28 -0.90 10.85 0.46
CA ASN A 28 -0.12 10.55 -0.75
C ASN A 28 1.38 10.88 -0.60
N ILE A 29 1.67 11.95 0.13
CA ILE A 29 3.03 12.33 0.51
C ILE A 29 3.11 12.20 2.02
N ILE A 30 3.95 11.27 2.47
CA ILE A 30 4.19 11.06 3.90
C ILE A 30 4.93 12.26 4.46
N SER A 31 4.37 12.89 5.49
CA SER A 31 4.96 14.06 6.12
C SER A 31 6.17 13.71 6.99
N ASP A 32 7.09 14.66 7.15
CA ASP A 32 8.26 14.47 8.01
C ASP A 32 7.85 14.34 9.48
N GLU A 33 6.78 15.02 9.90
CA GLU A 33 6.20 14.89 11.25
C GLU A 33 5.76 13.46 11.53
N TRP A 34 5.10 12.80 10.56
CA TRP A 34 4.70 11.40 10.71
C TRP A 34 5.92 10.49 10.88
N ARG A 35 6.96 10.70 10.07
CA ARG A 35 8.22 9.93 10.13
C ARG A 35 8.89 10.07 11.49
N GLU A 36 8.98 11.30 11.99
CA GLU A 36 9.59 11.58 13.29
C GLU A 36 8.80 10.91 14.42
N ILE A 37 7.47 11.03 14.40
CA ILE A 37 6.59 10.43 15.40
C ILE A 37 6.71 8.90 15.39
N THR A 38 6.66 8.26 14.21
CA THR A 38 6.68 6.79 14.13
C THR A 38 8.03 6.16 14.46
N LEU A 39 9.13 6.86 14.16
CA LEU A 39 10.48 6.36 14.41
C LEU A 39 10.95 6.60 15.84
N ASN A 40 10.60 7.75 16.43
CA ASN A 40 11.22 8.20 17.68
C ASN A 40 10.28 8.30 18.88
N LEU A 41 8.96 8.45 18.66
CA LEU A 41 8.01 8.73 19.74
C LEU A 41 7.04 7.58 20.02
N LEU A 42 6.65 6.82 18.99
CA LEU A 42 5.72 5.72 19.16
C LEU A 42 6.40 4.47 19.73
N THR A 43 5.75 3.86 20.72
CA THR A 43 6.07 2.50 21.16
C THR A 43 5.51 1.48 20.16
N ASP A 44 6.09 0.27 20.14
CA ASP A 44 5.63 -0.82 19.27
C ASP A 44 4.12 -1.11 19.43
N LYS A 45 3.61 -1.08 20.66
CA LYS A 45 2.18 -1.29 20.91
C LYS A 45 1.32 -0.20 20.29
N GLN A 46 1.74 1.05 20.36
CA GLN A 46 0.99 2.16 19.75
C GLN A 46 1.09 2.12 18.23
N ASN A 47 2.24 1.74 17.68
CA ASN A 47 2.40 1.48 16.25
C ASN A 47 1.43 0.40 15.75
N ILE A 48 1.28 -0.71 16.51
CA ILE A 48 0.29 -1.75 16.17
C ILE A 48 -1.13 -1.20 16.17
N LEU A 49 -1.52 -0.40 17.16
CA LEU A 49 -2.86 0.19 17.23
C LEU A 49 -3.14 1.10 16.03
N ILE A 50 -2.17 1.93 15.64
CA ILE A 50 -2.31 2.82 14.49
C ILE A 50 -2.36 2.02 13.18
N ASN A 51 -1.50 1.01 13.01
CA ASN A 51 -1.52 0.15 11.82
C ASN A 51 -2.84 -0.61 11.67
N ASN A 52 -3.39 -1.14 12.77
CA ASN A 52 -4.71 -1.77 12.73
C ASN A 52 -5.77 -0.77 12.26
N ARG A 53 -5.73 0.47 12.75
CA ARG A 53 -6.67 1.50 12.33
C ARG A 53 -6.49 1.90 10.86
N ILE A 54 -5.26 1.94 10.35
CA ILE A 54 -4.99 2.16 8.93
C ILE A 54 -5.64 1.06 8.09
N CYS A 55 -5.47 -0.20 8.48
CA CYS A 55 -6.11 -1.33 7.79
C CYS A 55 -7.63 -1.19 7.75
N GLU A 56 -8.27 -0.84 8.87
CA GLU A 56 -9.72 -0.61 8.93
C GLU A 56 -10.17 0.48 7.96
N ILE A 57 -9.46 1.62 7.92
CA ILE A 57 -9.77 2.73 7.01
C ILE A 57 -9.63 2.28 5.55
N GLN A 58 -8.57 1.53 5.22
CA GLN A 58 -8.36 1.00 3.87
C GLN A 58 -9.45 0.01 3.47
N GLU A 59 -9.87 -0.87 4.37
CA GLU A 59 -10.97 -1.80 4.12
C GLU A 59 -12.30 -1.08 3.90
N GLU A 60 -12.59 -0.03 4.67
CA GLU A 60 -13.79 0.80 4.49
C GLU A 60 -13.76 1.51 3.12
N GLN A 61 -12.62 2.11 2.76
CA GLN A 61 -12.43 2.75 1.46
C GLN A 61 -12.56 1.75 0.31
N GLU A 62 -12.01 0.55 0.44
CA GLU A 62 -12.10 -0.50 -0.57
C GLU A 62 -13.53 -1.00 -0.73
N LYS A 63 -14.27 -1.19 0.37
CA LYS A 63 -15.69 -1.54 0.31
C LYS A 63 -16.50 -0.47 -0.43
N ILE A 64 -16.23 0.81 -0.16
CA ILE A 64 -16.89 1.92 -0.85
C ILE A 64 -16.53 1.90 -2.34
N ARG A 65 -15.25 1.77 -2.69
CA ARG A 65 -14.79 1.66 -4.08
C ARG A 65 -15.50 0.51 -4.78
N TRP A 66 -15.47 -0.67 -4.18
CA TRP A 66 -16.07 -1.88 -4.72
C TRP A 66 -17.56 -1.71 -4.99
N ASN A 67 -18.30 -1.15 -4.04
CA ASN A 67 -19.73 -0.91 -4.17
C ASN A 67 -20.07 0.19 -5.19
N SER A 68 -19.12 1.07 -5.52
CA SER A 68 -19.28 2.11 -6.56
C SER A 68 -19.08 1.59 -7.98
N LEU A 69 -18.45 0.42 -8.14
CA LEU A 69 -18.23 -0.20 -9.44
C LEU A 69 -19.52 -0.80 -10.00
N THR A 70 -19.63 -0.80 -11.33
CA THR A 70 -20.67 -1.54 -12.04
C THR A 70 -20.43 -3.05 -11.96
N LEU A 71 -21.48 -3.85 -12.24
CA LEU A 71 -21.35 -5.31 -12.27
C LEU A 71 -20.30 -5.80 -13.27
N GLU A 72 -20.19 -5.15 -14.44
CA GLU A 72 -19.19 -5.49 -15.46
C GLU A 72 -17.76 -5.23 -14.95
N GLU A 73 -17.53 -4.08 -14.31
CA GLU A 73 -16.22 -3.74 -13.74
C GLU A 73 -15.83 -4.67 -12.59
N GLN A 74 -16.78 -5.04 -11.73
CA GLN A 74 -16.55 -6.02 -10.66
C GLN A 74 -16.19 -7.40 -11.21
N GLU A 75 -16.84 -7.85 -12.29
CA GLU A 75 -16.52 -9.11 -12.95
C GLU A 75 -15.14 -9.09 -13.60
N ASP A 76 -14.76 -7.96 -14.21
CA ASP A 76 -13.44 -7.75 -14.78
C ASP A 76 -12.33 -7.74 -13.72
N GLU A 77 -12.54 -7.09 -12.57
CA GLU A 77 -11.61 -7.14 -11.44
C GLU A 77 -11.48 -8.57 -10.89
N LYS A 78 -12.59 -9.29 -10.71
CA LYS A 78 -12.58 -10.72 -10.32
C LYS A 78 -11.80 -11.57 -11.33
N ARG A 79 -11.96 -11.31 -12.62
CA ARG A 79 -11.25 -12.03 -13.69
C ARG A 79 -9.74 -11.74 -13.64
N LYS A 80 -9.34 -10.49 -13.42
CA LYS A 80 -7.92 -10.08 -13.27
C LYS A 80 -7.28 -10.73 -12.04
N LEU A 81 -7.98 -10.74 -10.89
CA LEU A 81 -7.51 -11.39 -9.66
C LEU A 81 -7.33 -12.90 -9.86
N LYS A 82 -8.32 -13.57 -10.47
CA LYS A 82 -8.24 -15.00 -10.78
C LYS A 82 -7.08 -15.33 -11.73
N LYS A 83 -6.84 -14.46 -12.72
CA LYS A 83 -5.70 -14.59 -13.62
C LYS A 83 -4.37 -14.45 -12.87
N SER A 84 -4.24 -13.44 -12.00
CA SER A 84 -3.05 -13.23 -11.16
C SER A 84 -2.77 -14.45 -10.26
N TYR A 85 -3.79 -14.98 -9.59
CA TYR A 85 -3.65 -16.14 -8.72
C TYR A 85 -3.20 -17.41 -9.46
N ASN A 86 -3.72 -17.62 -10.67
CA ASN A 86 -3.36 -18.75 -11.51
C ASN A 86 -2.03 -18.54 -12.27
N ASP A 87 -1.55 -17.31 -12.35
CA ASP A 87 -0.30 -16.96 -13.01
C ASP A 87 0.84 -16.96 -11.99
N THR A 88 1.28 -18.17 -11.62
CA THR A 88 2.46 -18.43 -10.79
C THR A 88 3.77 -17.92 -11.39
N THR A 89 3.73 -17.38 -12.63
CA THR A 89 4.89 -16.80 -13.30
C THR A 89 4.92 -15.26 -13.26
N SER A 90 3.78 -14.59 -12.99
CA SER A 90 3.65 -13.13 -13.11
C SER A 90 3.81 -12.34 -11.81
N PHE A 91 3.57 -12.93 -10.63
CA PHE A 91 3.91 -12.28 -9.36
C PHE A 91 5.39 -12.46 -9.04
N ARG A 92 6.21 -11.75 -9.81
CA ARG A 92 7.65 -11.60 -9.59
C ARG A 92 7.86 -10.11 -9.38
N GLY A 93 7.98 -9.69 -8.12
CA GLY A 93 8.16 -8.28 -7.76
C GLY A 93 9.33 -7.64 -8.54
N ASN A 94 9.43 -6.30 -8.47
CA ASN A 94 10.41 -5.46 -9.18
C ASN A 94 11.91 -5.87 -9.07
N ILE A 95 12.24 -6.93 -8.35
CA ILE A 95 13.58 -7.49 -8.18
C ILE A 95 14.14 -8.14 -9.47
N LEU A 96 13.32 -8.56 -10.45
CA LEU A 96 13.80 -9.37 -11.61
C LEU A 96 13.64 -8.70 -12.99
N GLU A 97 13.31 -7.41 -13.06
CA GLU A 97 13.01 -6.74 -14.33
C GLU A 97 14.26 -6.56 -15.23
N GLN A 98 15.43 -6.28 -14.63
CA GLN A 98 16.70 -6.12 -15.35
C GLN A 98 17.20 -7.43 -15.99
N GLU A 99 17.06 -8.56 -15.29
CA GLU A 99 17.46 -9.87 -15.81
C GLU A 99 16.58 -10.28 -17.00
N ARG A 100 15.29 -9.94 -16.97
CA ARG A 100 14.36 -10.18 -18.08
C ARG A 100 14.66 -9.34 -19.31
N HIS A 101 14.97 -8.05 -19.14
CA HIS A 101 15.40 -7.22 -20.26
C HIS A 101 16.60 -7.83 -20.99
N SER A 102 17.54 -8.40 -20.23
CA SER A 102 18.72 -9.05 -20.79
C SER A 102 18.36 -10.33 -21.57
N ILE A 103 17.49 -11.18 -21.01
CA ILE A 103 17.03 -12.42 -21.66
C ILE A 103 16.18 -12.13 -22.91
N ASP A 104 15.29 -11.13 -22.86
CA ASP A 104 14.45 -10.75 -24.00
C ASP A 104 15.27 -10.09 -25.12
N ILE A 105 16.31 -9.31 -24.78
CA ILE A 105 17.28 -8.80 -25.75
C ILE A 105 18.02 -9.97 -26.41
N GLU A 106 18.46 -10.96 -25.63
CA GLU A 106 19.18 -12.12 -26.16
C GLU A 106 18.30 -12.99 -27.07
N ASN A 107 17.05 -13.22 -26.69
CA ASN A 107 16.08 -13.97 -27.49
C ASN A 107 15.71 -13.24 -28.79
N LYS A 108 15.59 -11.91 -28.76
CA LYS A 108 15.39 -11.11 -29.98
C LYS A 108 16.61 -11.16 -30.91
N ARG A 109 17.83 -11.15 -30.35
CA ARG A 109 19.06 -11.31 -31.14
C ARG A 109 19.16 -12.69 -31.81
N LYS A 110 18.77 -13.76 -31.11
CA LYS A 110 18.75 -15.12 -31.67
C LYS A 110 17.72 -15.29 -32.78
N LYS A 111 16.57 -14.61 -32.70
CA LYS A 111 15.54 -14.62 -33.75
C LYS A 111 15.89 -13.81 -35.00
N ASN A 112 16.68 -12.76 -34.87
CA ASN A 112 17.08 -11.91 -36.00
C ASN A 112 18.33 -12.42 -36.74
N ASN A 113 19.05 -13.40 -36.17
CA ASN A 113 20.25 -14.01 -36.75
C ASN A 113 19.99 -15.44 -37.28
N SER A 114 18.73 -15.84 -37.43
CA SER A 114 18.29 -17.09 -38.06
C SER A 114 17.39 -16.79 -39.23
#